data_AF-A0A656K4A0-F1
#
_entry.id   AF-A0A656K4A0-F1
#
_cell.length_a   1.000
_cell.length_b   1.000
_cell.length_c   1.000
_cell.angle_alpha   90.00
_cell.angle_beta   90.00
_cell.angle_gamma   90.00
#
_symmetry.space_group_name_H-M   'P 1'
#
loop_
_entity.id
_entity.type
_entity.pdbx_description
1 polymer ?
#
loop_
_entity_poly.entity_id
_entity_poly.type
_entity_poly.pdbx_seq_one_letter_code
_entity_poly.pdbx_strand_id
1 'polypeptide(L)'
;MNFALKKLAAATLILTSLSAMTTSAYANLDAQQSAVIVKTFSGTSLTDFRQFLASVNKNDIAKSANIGPAIAAFLDNKKLSEAQQNEIHRLLGLYARIKYGSAATETLRELV
;
A
#
# COMPACT_ATOMS: atom_id res chain seq x y z
N MET A 1 -4.09 6.36 -54.41
CA MET A 1 -4.10 6.82 -52.99
C MET A 1 -3.70 5.66 -52.07
N ASN A 2 -3.17 5.97 -50.88
CA ASN A 2 -3.09 5.08 -49.71
C ASN A 2 -1.86 4.20 -49.41
N PHE A 3 -0.65 4.49 -49.92
CA PHE A 3 0.56 3.85 -49.35
C PHE A 3 0.93 4.39 -47.96
N ALA A 4 0.77 5.70 -47.73
CA ALA A 4 1.01 6.33 -46.43
C ALA A 4 0.04 5.84 -45.34
N LEU A 5 -1.23 5.61 -45.69
CA LEU A 5 -2.26 5.16 -44.75
C LEU A 5 -2.02 3.71 -44.27
N LYS A 6 -1.47 2.84 -45.13
CA LYS A 6 -1.10 1.47 -44.74
C LYS A 6 0.10 1.43 -43.80
N LYS A 7 1.10 2.28 -44.02
CA LYS A 7 2.26 2.40 -43.12
C LYS A 7 1.88 3.06 -41.79
N LEU A 8 1.00 4.05 -41.82
CA LEU A 8 0.46 4.68 -40.63
C LEU A 8 -0.34 3.67 -39.81
N ALA A 9 -1.24 2.91 -40.43
CA ALA A 9 -2.01 1.86 -39.75
C ALA A 9 -1.12 0.74 -39.16
N ALA A 10 -0.04 0.36 -39.86
CA ALA A 10 0.91 -0.62 -39.34
C ALA A 10 1.71 -0.08 -38.14
N ALA A 11 2.07 1.21 -38.14
CA ALA A 11 2.78 1.83 -37.03
C ALA A 11 1.89 1.96 -35.77
N THR A 12 0.60 2.26 -35.92
CA THR A 12 -0.32 2.38 -34.76
C THR A 12 -0.56 1.04 -34.07
N LEU A 13 -0.59 -0.08 -34.81
CA LEU A 13 -0.76 -1.42 -34.25
C LEU A 13 0.45 -1.91 -33.43
N ILE A 14 1.65 -1.39 -33.69
CA ILE A 14 2.87 -1.77 -32.97
C ILE A 14 3.03 -0.95 -31.67
N LEU A 15 2.46 0.26 -31.58
CA LEU A 15 2.50 1.04 -30.33
C LEU A 15 1.52 0.52 -29.26
N THR A 16 0.44 -0.17 -29.63
CA THR A 16 -0.53 -0.73 -28.67
C THR A 16 -0.02 -1.98 -27.94
N SER A 17 1.01 -2.66 -28.45
CA SER A 17 1.56 -3.86 -27.78
C SER A 17 2.50 -3.52 -26.62
N LEU A 18 2.98 -2.28 -26.50
CA LEU A 18 3.88 -1.86 -25.42
C LEU A 18 3.14 -1.36 -24.17
N SER A 19 1.82 -1.15 -24.26
CA SER A 19 0.98 -0.67 -23.14
C SER A 19 0.62 -1.75 -22.11
N ALA A 20 0.97 -3.02 -22.35
CA ALA A 20 0.49 -4.15 -21.55
C ALA A 20 1.46 -4.63 -20.45
N MET A 21 2.66 -4.03 -20.33
CA MET A 21 3.69 -4.50 -19.42
C MET A 21 4.08 -3.44 -18.38
N THR A 22 3.11 -2.73 -17.80
CA THR A 22 3.36 -2.18 -16.47
C THR A 22 3.27 -3.35 -15.51
N THR A 23 4.40 -3.79 -14.96
CA THR A 23 4.37 -4.67 -13.79
C THR A 23 3.53 -3.96 -12.74
N SER A 24 2.30 -4.42 -12.53
CA SER A 24 1.51 -3.99 -11.38
C SER A 24 2.41 -4.22 -10.18
N ALA A 25 2.89 -3.14 -9.56
CA ALA A 25 3.45 -3.24 -8.23
C ALA A 25 2.26 -3.65 -7.36
N TYR A 26 2.08 -4.96 -7.19
CA TYR A 26 0.98 -5.51 -6.42
C TYR A 26 1.14 -4.98 -5.00
N ALA A 27 0.32 -3.98 -4.73
CA ALA A 27 -0.02 -3.55 -3.40
C ALA A 27 -0.68 -4.75 -2.70
N ASN A 28 0.08 -5.56 -1.97
CA ASN A 28 -0.50 -6.67 -1.19
C ASN A 28 -1.59 -6.19 -0.21
N LEU A 29 -1.59 -4.90 0.12
CA LEU A 29 -2.62 -4.20 0.89
C LEU A 29 -3.44 -3.28 -0.01
N ASP A 30 -4.71 -3.61 -0.25
CA ASP A 30 -5.63 -2.79 -1.03
C ASP A 30 -6.17 -1.58 -0.22
N ALA A 31 -6.89 -0.67 -0.88
CA ALA A 31 -7.45 0.53 -0.26
C ALA A 31 -8.53 0.20 0.80
N GLN A 32 -9.34 -0.84 0.57
CA GLN A 32 -10.40 -1.27 1.48
C GLN A 32 -9.80 -1.88 2.74
N GLN A 33 -8.83 -2.78 2.62
CA GLN A 33 -8.07 -3.37 3.73
C GLN A 33 -7.36 -2.27 4.53
N SER A 34 -6.74 -1.30 3.86
CA SER A 34 -6.11 -0.15 4.51
C SER A 34 -7.12 0.66 5.33
N ALA A 35 -8.31 0.92 4.78
CA ALA A 35 -9.37 1.62 5.48
C ALA A 35 -9.91 0.83 6.67
N VAL A 36 -10.04 -0.49 6.54
CA VAL A 36 -10.43 -1.37 7.66
C VAL A 36 -9.38 -1.31 8.77
N ILE A 37 -8.08 -1.41 8.45
CA ILE A 37 -7.00 -1.28 9.45
C ILE A 37 -7.10 0.07 10.16
N VAL A 38 -7.17 1.18 9.41
CA VAL A 38 -7.27 2.51 10.01
C VAL A 38 -8.50 2.60 10.92
N LYS A 39 -9.65 2.09 10.50
CA LYS A 39 -10.88 2.12 11.31
C LYS A 39 -10.77 1.24 12.57
N THR A 40 -10.23 0.04 12.45
CA THR A 40 -10.05 -0.90 13.57
C THR A 40 -9.14 -0.34 14.66
N PHE A 41 -8.12 0.42 14.26
CA PHE A 41 -7.12 0.95 15.20
C PHE A 41 -7.31 2.44 15.52
N SER A 42 -8.23 3.14 14.86
CA SER A 42 -8.61 4.52 15.21
C SER A 42 -9.09 4.59 16.65
N GLY A 43 -8.46 5.44 17.46
CA GLY A 43 -8.78 5.59 18.88
C GLY A 43 -8.15 4.55 19.80
N THR A 44 -7.38 3.59 19.27
CA THR A 44 -6.55 2.71 20.10
C THR A 44 -5.25 3.41 20.50
N SER A 45 -4.87 3.30 21.77
CA SER A 45 -3.59 3.82 22.26
C SER A 45 -2.45 2.87 21.88
N LEU A 46 -1.92 3.03 20.67
CA LEU A 46 -0.75 2.31 20.19
C LEU A 46 0.51 3.10 20.56
N THR A 47 1.36 2.54 21.44
CA THR A 47 2.56 3.23 21.93
C THR A 47 3.60 3.36 20.83
N ASP A 48 3.84 2.26 20.12
CA ASP A 48 4.90 2.16 19.12
C ASP A 48 4.48 1.33 17.90
N PHE A 49 5.30 1.42 16.86
CA PHE A 49 5.04 0.78 15.57
C PHE A 49 5.09 -0.75 15.66
N ARG A 50 5.94 -1.34 16.51
CA ARG A 50 6.03 -2.81 16.64
C ARG A 50 4.77 -3.36 17.31
N GLN A 51 4.23 -2.66 18.29
CA GLN A 51 2.94 -2.99 18.91
C GLN A 51 1.79 -2.92 17.89
N PHE A 52 1.78 -1.90 17.03
CA PHE A 52 0.83 -1.82 15.92
C PHE A 52 0.93 -3.04 15.00
N LEU A 53 2.13 -3.40 14.53
CA LEU A 53 2.34 -4.55 13.65
C LEU A 53 1.91 -5.87 14.31
N ALA A 54 2.24 -6.07 15.59
CA ALA A 54 1.80 -7.24 16.34
C ALA A 54 0.27 -7.31 16.45
N SER A 55 -0.39 -6.16 16.59
CA SER A 55 -1.86 -6.08 16.65
C SER A 55 -2.48 -6.36 15.28
N VAL A 56 -1.92 -5.80 14.20
CA VAL A 56 -2.35 -6.10 12.82
C VAL A 56 -2.22 -7.60 12.53
N ASN A 57 -1.09 -8.23 12.91
CA ASN A 57 -0.84 -9.66 12.67
C ASN A 57 -1.81 -10.60 13.40
N LYS A 58 -2.38 -10.15 14.54
CA LYS A 58 -3.40 -10.90 15.29
C LYS A 58 -4.80 -10.80 14.67
N ASN A 59 -5.04 -9.81 13.81
CA ASN A 59 -6.34 -9.60 13.16
C ASN A 59 -6.38 -10.33 11.81
N ASP A 60 -7.56 -10.79 11.40
CA ASP A 60 -7.73 -11.54 10.14
C ASP A 60 -7.39 -10.74 8.87
N ILE A 61 -7.26 -9.42 8.99
CA ILE A 61 -6.84 -8.54 7.89
C ILE A 61 -5.41 -8.87 7.43
N ALA A 62 -4.52 -9.28 8.34
CA ALA A 62 -3.15 -9.65 7.97
C ALA A 62 -3.07 -10.95 7.16
N LYS A 63 -4.04 -11.86 7.37
CA LYS A 63 -4.13 -13.14 6.65
C LYS A 63 -4.66 -12.93 5.23
N SER A 64 -5.67 -12.07 5.07
CA SER A 64 -6.26 -11.81 3.75
C SER A 64 -5.35 -11.02 2.80
N ALA A 65 -4.46 -10.19 3.35
CA ALA A 65 -3.49 -9.40 2.59
C ALA A 65 -2.12 -10.07 2.42
N ASN A 66 -1.91 -11.29 2.95
CA ASN A 66 -0.62 -11.99 2.96
C ASN A 66 0.58 -11.15 3.48
N ILE A 67 0.32 -10.21 4.40
CA ILE A 67 1.34 -9.32 4.98
C ILE A 67 2.00 -9.90 6.24
N GLY A 68 1.47 -11.01 6.76
CA GLY A 68 2.00 -11.72 7.94
C GLY A 68 3.50 -12.08 7.82
N PRO A 69 3.99 -12.59 6.68
CA PRO A 69 5.41 -12.88 6.49
C PRO A 69 6.32 -11.64 6.60
N ALA A 70 5.91 -10.49 6.05
CA ALA A 70 6.67 -9.24 6.16
C ALA A 70 6.68 -8.72 7.61
N ILE A 71 5.52 -8.77 8.29
CA ILE A 71 5.40 -8.39 9.69
C ILE A 71 6.29 -9.27 10.57
N ALA A 72 6.22 -10.60 10.41
CA ALA A 72 7.05 -11.54 11.17
C ALA A 72 8.54 -11.29 10.93
N ALA A 73 8.95 -11.13 9.66
CA ALA A 73 10.34 -10.86 9.31
C ALA A 73 10.85 -9.55 9.94
N PHE A 74 10.02 -8.48 9.94
CA PHE A 74 10.39 -7.21 10.58
C PHE A 74 10.46 -7.33 12.11
N LEU A 75 9.48 -7.98 12.74
CA LEU A 75 9.46 -8.17 14.20
C LEU A 75 10.63 -9.03 14.71
N ASP A 76 11.05 -10.00 13.90
CA ASP A 76 12.20 -10.88 14.15
C ASP A 76 13.55 -10.23 13.82
N ASN A 77 13.58 -8.98 13.33
CA ASN A 77 14.79 -8.29 12.84
C ASN A 77 15.53 -9.04 11.72
N LYS A 78 14.80 -9.73 10.85
CA LYS A 78 15.37 -10.39 9.66
C LYS A 78 15.57 -9.38 8.54
N LYS A 79 16.49 -9.69 7.62
CA LYS A 79 16.64 -8.93 6.38
C LYS A 79 15.36 -9.06 5.56
N LEU A 80 14.74 -7.93 5.24
CA LEU A 80 13.54 -7.87 4.41
C LEU A 80 13.93 -7.91 2.93
N SER A 81 13.10 -8.56 2.12
CA SER A 81 13.11 -8.30 0.67
C SER A 81 12.55 -6.90 0.39
N GLU A 82 12.81 -6.36 -0.80
CA GLU A 82 12.26 -5.05 -1.20
C GLU A 82 10.73 -5.03 -1.13
N ALA A 83 10.07 -6.12 -1.52
CA ALA A 83 8.62 -6.25 -1.42
C ALA A 83 8.14 -6.18 0.04
N GLN A 84 8.78 -6.91 0.95
CA GLN A 84 8.47 -6.87 2.38
C GLN A 84 8.75 -5.48 2.98
N GLN A 85 9.83 -4.83 2.57
CA GLN A 85 10.15 -3.48 3.01
C GLN A 85 9.07 -2.47 2.57
N ASN A 86 8.59 -2.57 1.33
CA ASN A 86 7.50 -1.74 0.83
C ASN A 86 6.20 -1.97 1.61
N GLU A 87 5.89 -3.20 2.00
CA GLU A 87 4.74 -3.51 2.86
C GLU A 87 4.89 -2.87 4.24
N ILE A 88 6.06 -2.99 4.86
CA ILE A 88 6.33 -2.36 6.16
C ILE A 88 6.22 -0.84 6.08
N HIS A 89 6.72 -0.20 5.02
CA HIS A 89 6.58 1.24 4.83
C HIS A 89 5.11 1.68 4.66
N ARG A 90 4.30 0.87 3.97
CA ARG A 90 2.85 1.13 3.85
C ARG A 90 2.17 1.04 5.20
N LEU A 91 2.46 -0.01 5.97
CA LEU A 91 1.96 -0.18 7.33
C LEU A 91 2.42 0.97 8.25
N LEU A 92 3.64 1.48 8.07
CA LEU A 92 4.14 2.65 8.80
C LEU A 92 3.35 3.92 8.47
N GLY A 93 3.01 4.14 7.20
CA GLY A 93 2.13 5.24 6.78
C GLY A 93 0.74 5.14 7.41
N LEU A 94 0.16 3.94 7.48
CA LEU A 94 -1.12 3.72 8.16
C LEU A 94 -1.01 3.99 9.66
N TYR A 95 0.05 3.51 10.32
CA TYR A 95 0.31 3.80 11.73
C TYR A 95 0.41 5.30 12.00
N ALA A 96 1.16 6.04 11.18
CA ALA A 96 1.28 7.48 11.30
C ALA A 96 -0.08 8.18 11.17
N ARG A 97 -0.90 7.76 10.19
CA ARG A 97 -2.27 8.27 10.04
C ARG A 97 -3.15 7.97 11.25
N ILE A 98 -3.06 6.78 11.83
CA ILE A 98 -3.82 6.42 13.04
C ILE A 98 -3.38 7.28 14.23
N LYS A 99 -2.06 7.43 14.42
CA LYS A 99 -1.49 8.13 15.58
C LYS A 99 -1.67 9.64 15.53
N TYR A 100 -1.54 10.24 14.35
CA TYR A 100 -1.48 11.70 14.18
C TYR A 100 -2.68 12.27 13.41
N GLY A 101 -3.51 11.44 12.79
CA GLY A 101 -4.57 11.89 11.89
C GLY A 101 -5.62 12.77 12.55
N SER A 102 -5.97 12.50 13.82
CA SER A 102 -6.92 13.35 14.57
C SER A 102 -6.37 14.76 14.77
N ALA A 103 -5.15 14.88 15.31
CA ALA A 103 -4.49 16.16 15.51
C ALA A 103 -4.26 16.91 14.20
N ALA A 104 -3.85 16.21 13.13
CA ALA A 104 -3.68 16.81 11.81
C ALA A 104 -5.02 17.36 11.27
N THR A 105 -6.12 16.64 11.47
CA THR A 105 -7.45 17.10 11.05
C THR A 105 -7.93 18.29 11.87
N GLU A 106 -7.62 18.31 13.18
CA GLU A 106 -7.89 19.43 14.07
C GLU A 106 -7.20 20.70 13.57
N THR A 107 -5.88 20.64 13.35
CA THR A 107 -5.10 21.75 12.80
C THR A 107 -5.65 22.22 11.46
N LEU A 108 -6.04 21.29 10.57
CA LEU A 108 -6.65 21.68 9.29
C LEU A 108 -7.98 22.42 9.48
N ARG A 109 -8.79 22.06 10.47
CA ARG A 109 -10.06 22.75 10.75
C ARG A 109 -9.84 24.16 11.31
N GLU A 110 -8.80 24.36 12.11
CA GLU A 110 -8.44 25.69 12.63
C GLU A 110 -7.95 26.65 11.54
N LEU A 111 -7.53 26.12 10.38
CA LEU A 111 -6.98 26.88 9.27
C LEU A 111 -8.01 27.26 8.18
N VAL A 112 -9.25 26.76 8.26
CA VAL A 112 -10.32 26.96 7.25
C VAL A 112 -11.46 27.75 7.86
#